data_AF-A0A0H5CLR5-F1
#
_entry.id   AF-A0A0H5CLR5-F1
#
_cell.length_a   1.000
_cell.length_b   1.000
_cell.length_c   1.000
_cell.angle_alpha   90.00
_cell.angle_beta   90.00
_cell.angle_gamma   90.00
#
_symmetry.space_group_name_H-M   'P 1'
#
loop_
_entity.id
_entity.type
_entity.pdbx_description
1 polymer ?
#
loop_
_entity_poly.entity_id
_entity_poly.type
_entity_poly.pdbx_seq_one_letter_code
_entity_poly.pdbx_strand_id
1 'polypeptide(L)'
;MIDWTLPDLASRRFGGSVMWANDESFAERENLITPAAPEFRPATFGLKGQVYDGWETRRRRTAGDDSAVIRLGLPGVIRAVVVDTAFFTGNYPPECTVEACAAVGYPSADELTGWETVVPRAPLSGDTRNLFEAASDRRYTHVRLTIHPDGGVARLRVHGEPVADPALLDPDALDLAALANGGRITDCSNKFYSNPDNLLAPGQATVMGEGWETARRRDSGNDWVLVRLAAEGVIRFAELDTTHFKGNAPGWAQLTGAADVDGPWFPLLDRTRLQPDTRHRFPVAGGPVSHVRLDIYPDGGMARLRLHGGLTAAGNSALAARFAAG
;
A
#
# COMPACT_ATOMS: atom_id res chain seq x y z
N MET A 1 -9.97 10.58 -13.12
CA MET A 1 -8.81 11.19 -12.43
C MET A 1 -8.18 10.07 -11.62
N ILE A 2 -6.88 9.84 -11.78
CA ILE A 2 -6.16 8.78 -11.07
C ILE A 2 -6.19 9.07 -9.57
N ASP A 3 -6.56 8.07 -8.79
CA ASP A 3 -6.47 8.15 -7.35
C ASP A 3 -5.06 7.77 -6.89
N TRP A 4 -4.22 8.78 -6.71
CA TRP A 4 -2.86 8.64 -6.19
C TRP A 4 -2.81 8.28 -4.69
N THR A 5 -3.97 8.12 -4.04
CA THR A 5 -4.07 7.63 -2.66
C THR A 5 -4.13 6.10 -2.58
N LEU A 6 -4.15 5.40 -3.72
CA LEU A 6 -4.07 3.94 -3.74
C LEU A 6 -2.75 3.45 -3.13
N PRO A 7 -2.75 2.28 -2.45
CA PRO A 7 -1.55 1.73 -1.84
C PRO A 7 -0.47 1.39 -2.88
N ASP A 8 0.79 1.54 -2.49
CA ASP A 8 1.94 1.08 -3.28
C ASP A 8 2.13 -0.44 -3.12
N LEU A 9 1.69 -1.19 -4.13
CA LEU A 9 1.72 -2.65 -4.20
C LEU A 9 3.15 -3.22 -4.18
N ALA A 10 4.14 -2.45 -4.65
CA ALA A 10 5.54 -2.85 -4.70
C ALA A 10 6.28 -2.60 -3.39
N SER A 11 5.70 -1.83 -2.46
CA SER A 11 6.36 -1.35 -1.26
C SER A 11 6.97 -2.49 -0.43
N ARG A 12 8.23 -2.30 0.00
CA ARG A 12 8.90 -3.25 0.88
C ARG A 12 8.14 -3.47 2.19
N ARG A 13 7.39 -2.46 2.65
CA ARG A 13 6.53 -2.54 3.85
C ARG A 13 5.51 -3.67 3.75
N PHE A 14 5.04 -3.99 2.55
CA PHE A 14 4.06 -5.06 2.32
C PHE A 14 4.71 -6.35 1.81
N GLY A 15 6.03 -6.48 1.92
CA GLY A 15 6.75 -7.68 1.49
C GLY A 15 7.21 -7.67 0.03
N GLY A 16 7.12 -6.52 -0.66
CA GLY A 16 7.69 -6.37 -2.00
C GLY A 16 9.19 -6.66 -2.03
N SER A 17 9.70 -7.10 -3.18
CA SER A 17 11.09 -7.52 -3.32
C SER A 17 11.62 -7.23 -4.71
N VAL A 18 12.82 -6.64 -4.80
CA VAL A 18 13.56 -6.56 -6.07
C VAL A 18 14.29 -7.89 -6.26
N MET A 19 13.78 -8.73 -7.15
CA MET A 19 14.27 -10.09 -7.35
C MET A 19 15.57 -10.11 -8.15
N TRP A 20 15.67 -9.22 -9.14
CA TRP A 20 16.76 -9.19 -10.09
C TRP A 20 16.95 -7.77 -10.64
N ALA A 21 18.19 -7.40 -10.96
CA ALA A 21 18.54 -6.28 -11.81
C ALA A 21 19.81 -6.64 -12.59
N ASN A 22 19.98 -6.13 -13.80
CA ASN A 22 21.14 -6.43 -14.63
C ASN A 22 22.39 -5.60 -14.26
N ASP A 23 22.22 -4.47 -13.59
CA ASP A 23 23.30 -3.61 -13.10
C ASP A 23 22.84 -2.91 -11.80
N GLU A 24 23.75 -2.74 -10.85
CA GLU A 24 23.56 -1.96 -9.61
C GLU A 24 24.89 -1.32 -9.20
N SER A 25 25.65 -0.89 -10.22
CA SER A 25 27.04 -0.51 -10.03
C SER A 25 27.18 0.63 -9.03
N PHE A 26 26.30 1.63 -9.01
CA PHE A 26 26.44 2.83 -8.20
C PHE A 26 25.54 2.84 -6.95
N ALA A 27 24.29 2.38 -7.06
CA ALA A 27 23.37 2.34 -5.94
C ALA A 27 22.43 1.13 -5.97
N GLU A 28 22.08 0.63 -4.79
CA GLU A 28 21.39 -0.65 -4.56
C GLU A 28 19.97 -0.63 -5.11
N ARG A 29 19.62 -1.68 -5.87
CA ARG A 29 18.31 -1.82 -6.51
C ARG A 29 17.15 -1.87 -5.52
N GLU A 30 17.38 -2.38 -4.31
CA GLU A 30 16.38 -2.50 -3.24
C GLU A 30 15.79 -1.14 -2.83
N ASN A 31 16.52 -0.04 -3.04
CA ASN A 31 16.03 1.31 -2.76
C ASN A 31 14.78 1.69 -3.58
N LEU A 32 14.58 1.08 -4.76
CA LEU A 32 13.41 1.34 -5.61
C LEU A 32 12.09 1.22 -4.83
N ILE A 33 11.99 0.23 -3.94
CA ILE A 33 10.76 -0.10 -3.22
C ILE A 33 10.77 0.31 -1.75
N THR A 34 11.78 1.06 -1.32
CA THR A 34 11.86 1.60 0.04
C THR A 34 10.67 2.51 0.29
N PRO A 35 9.88 2.33 1.39
CA PRO A 35 8.66 3.12 1.62
C PRO A 35 8.94 4.61 1.85
N ALA A 36 10.04 4.94 2.52
CA ALA A 36 10.43 6.31 2.81
C ALA A 36 10.65 7.10 1.51
N ALA A 37 10.37 8.41 1.57
CA ALA A 37 10.79 9.31 0.51
C ALA A 37 12.32 9.25 0.35
N PRO A 38 12.84 9.39 -0.88
CA PRO A 38 14.27 9.43 -1.08
C PRO A 38 14.89 10.62 -0.35
N GLU A 39 16.11 10.44 0.17
CA GLU A 39 16.92 11.48 0.78
C GLU A 39 18.19 11.77 -0.04
N PHE A 40 18.71 13.00 0.05
CA PHE A 40 19.99 13.35 -0.55
C PHE A 40 20.87 14.12 0.41
N ARG A 41 22.13 13.67 0.49
CA ARG A 41 23.17 14.32 1.30
C ARG A 41 24.31 14.76 0.38
N PRO A 42 24.37 16.05 0.02
CA PRO A 42 25.43 16.58 -0.83
C PRO A 42 26.82 16.24 -0.29
N ALA A 43 27.77 16.01 -1.20
CA ALA A 43 29.18 15.74 -0.90
C ALA A 43 29.43 14.47 -0.05
N THR A 44 28.51 13.51 -0.10
CA THR A 44 28.71 12.18 0.50
C THR A 44 29.26 11.23 -0.55
N PHE A 45 30.59 11.19 -0.69
CA PHE A 45 31.26 10.34 -1.67
C PHE A 45 31.71 9.02 -1.06
N GLY A 46 31.23 7.90 -1.62
CA GLY A 46 31.78 6.57 -1.39
C GLY A 46 32.85 6.23 -2.43
N LEU A 47 33.30 4.96 -2.45
CA LEU A 47 34.30 4.47 -3.40
C LEU A 47 33.85 4.54 -4.87
N LYS A 48 32.55 4.68 -5.10
CA LYS A 48 31.94 4.67 -6.44
C LYS A 48 31.44 6.05 -6.88
N GLY A 49 31.57 7.09 -6.05
CA GLY A 49 31.03 8.42 -6.34
C GLY A 49 30.06 8.91 -5.26
N GLN A 50 29.23 9.89 -5.62
CA GLN A 50 28.18 10.41 -4.73
C GLN A 50 27.22 9.26 -4.38
N VAL A 51 26.89 9.13 -3.10
CA VAL A 51 25.89 8.16 -2.63
C VAL A 51 24.50 8.73 -2.93
N TYR A 52 23.69 7.95 -3.63
CA TYR A 52 22.29 8.24 -3.92
C TYR A 52 21.38 7.27 -3.18
N ASP A 53 20.25 7.77 -2.69
CA ASP A 53 19.15 6.96 -2.17
C ASP A 53 18.23 6.54 -3.33
N GLY A 54 18.68 5.54 -4.08
CA GLY A 54 18.01 5.04 -5.28
C GLY A 54 18.72 3.82 -5.86
N TRP A 55 18.25 3.38 -7.02
CA TRP A 55 18.95 2.45 -7.89
C TRP A 55 19.69 3.24 -8.96
N GLU A 56 20.99 3.01 -9.11
CA GLU A 56 21.80 3.68 -10.14
C GLU A 56 22.75 2.70 -10.82
N THR A 57 22.69 2.72 -12.14
CA THR A 57 23.46 1.85 -13.03
C THR A 57 24.67 2.58 -13.60
N ARG A 58 25.64 1.83 -14.11
CA ARG A 58 26.79 2.44 -14.80
C ARG A 58 26.38 2.96 -16.18
N ARG A 59 27.06 4.03 -16.61
CA ARG A 59 26.93 4.56 -17.97
C ARG A 59 27.17 3.48 -19.03
N ARG A 60 26.21 3.33 -19.95
CA ARG A 60 26.30 2.36 -21.03
C ARG A 60 27.06 2.95 -22.20
N ARG A 61 27.97 2.15 -22.75
CA ARG A 61 28.76 2.48 -23.95
C ARG A 61 28.41 1.60 -25.16
N THR A 62 27.43 0.73 -24.98
CA THR A 62 26.96 -0.27 -25.96
C THR A 62 25.45 -0.31 -25.94
N ALA A 63 24.83 -0.63 -27.08
CA ALA A 63 23.38 -0.75 -27.20
C ALA A 63 22.78 -1.71 -26.16
N GLY A 64 21.59 -1.36 -25.67
CA GLY A 64 20.83 -2.11 -24.68
C GLY A 64 20.31 -1.19 -23.58
N ASP A 65 19.56 -1.78 -22.66
CA ASP A 65 18.86 -1.09 -21.58
C ASP A 65 19.18 -1.76 -20.25
N ASP A 66 18.85 -1.08 -19.16
CA ASP A 66 18.94 -1.63 -17.82
C ASP A 66 17.56 -1.86 -17.21
N SER A 67 17.43 -2.95 -16.46
CA SER A 67 16.13 -3.42 -15.98
C SER A 67 16.22 -3.97 -14.56
N ALA A 68 15.13 -3.79 -13.82
CA ALA A 68 14.91 -4.40 -12.52
C ALA A 68 13.55 -5.13 -12.51
N VAL A 69 13.51 -6.32 -11.91
CA VAL A 69 12.32 -7.15 -11.74
C VAL A 69 11.93 -7.13 -10.26
N ILE A 70 10.66 -6.82 -10.01
CA ILE A 70 10.10 -6.63 -8.67
C ILE A 70 8.91 -7.57 -8.50
N ARG A 71 8.90 -8.35 -7.42
CA ARG A 71 7.70 -9.03 -6.92
C ARG A 71 6.91 -8.06 -6.06
N LEU A 72 5.62 -7.90 -6.37
CA LEU A 72 4.71 -7.09 -5.57
C LEU A 72 4.51 -7.73 -4.20
N GLY A 73 4.45 -6.90 -3.16
CA GLY A 73 4.08 -7.33 -1.81
C GLY A 73 2.57 -7.61 -1.72
N LEU A 74 1.80 -6.83 -2.48
CA LEU A 74 0.35 -6.98 -2.61
C LEU A 74 0.01 -7.23 -4.08
N PRO A 75 -0.24 -8.49 -4.49
CA PRO A 75 -0.79 -8.76 -5.81
C PRO A 75 -2.11 -8.02 -6.02
N GLY A 76 -2.30 -7.47 -7.21
CA GLY A 76 -3.44 -6.58 -7.43
C GLY A 76 -3.50 -5.98 -8.83
N VAL A 77 -4.52 -5.17 -9.05
CA VAL A 77 -4.72 -4.44 -10.30
C VAL A 77 -3.95 -3.13 -10.22
N ILE A 78 -3.03 -2.91 -11.16
CA ILE A 78 -2.20 -1.70 -11.20
C ILE A 78 -3.03 -0.59 -11.84
N ARG A 79 -3.15 0.55 -11.15
CA ARG A 79 -3.86 1.73 -11.65
C ARG A 79 -2.92 2.84 -12.09
N ALA A 80 -1.77 2.95 -11.44
CA ALA A 80 -0.77 3.94 -11.79
C ALA A 80 0.64 3.54 -11.35
N VAL A 81 1.63 4.13 -12.01
CA VAL A 81 3.04 3.94 -11.68
C VAL A 81 3.70 5.29 -11.50
N VAL A 82 4.56 5.42 -10.50
CA VAL A 82 5.46 6.56 -10.33
C VAL A 82 6.89 6.10 -10.46
N VAL A 83 7.61 6.68 -11.43
CA VAL A 83 9.06 6.56 -11.56
C VAL A 83 9.66 7.85 -11.01
N ASP A 84 10.07 7.81 -9.74
CA ASP A 84 10.61 8.96 -9.02
C ASP A 84 12.11 9.07 -9.28
N THR A 85 12.53 10.14 -9.92
CA THR A 85 13.93 10.47 -10.23
C THR A 85 14.50 11.53 -9.28
N ALA A 86 13.90 11.72 -8.10
CA ALA A 86 14.37 12.66 -7.09
C ALA A 86 15.89 12.63 -6.92
N PHE A 87 16.50 13.82 -6.93
CA PHE A 87 17.95 14.07 -6.82
C PHE A 87 18.82 13.59 -7.99
N PHE A 88 18.30 12.77 -8.89
CA PHE A 88 18.95 12.46 -10.17
C PHE A 88 18.65 13.58 -11.17
N THR A 89 19.44 14.66 -11.12
CA THR A 89 19.21 15.89 -11.92
C THR A 89 19.87 15.86 -13.30
N GLY A 90 20.93 15.08 -13.46
CA GLY A 90 21.66 14.93 -14.73
C GLY A 90 22.02 13.49 -15.11
N ASN A 91 21.84 12.55 -14.17
CA ASN A 91 22.11 11.12 -14.31
C ASN A 91 20.83 10.27 -14.19
N TYR A 92 19.65 10.87 -14.39
CA TYR A 92 18.40 10.13 -14.56
C TYR A 92 18.33 9.53 -15.97
N PRO A 93 17.62 8.40 -16.16
CA PRO A 93 17.40 7.86 -17.49
C PRO A 93 16.44 8.73 -18.29
N PRO A 94 16.67 8.97 -19.59
CA PRO A 94 15.80 9.82 -20.41
C PRO A 94 14.40 9.22 -20.64
N GLU A 95 14.26 7.89 -20.65
CA GLU A 95 12.98 7.21 -20.84
C GLU A 95 12.89 5.95 -19.98
N CYS A 96 11.66 5.48 -19.73
CA CYS A 96 11.40 4.17 -19.15
C CYS A 96 10.25 3.43 -19.84
N THR A 97 10.22 2.11 -19.65
CA THR A 97 9.06 1.24 -19.93
C THR A 97 8.76 0.45 -18.65
N VAL A 98 7.48 0.19 -18.37
CA VAL A 98 7.07 -0.70 -17.27
C VAL A 98 6.17 -1.79 -17.80
N GLU A 99 6.54 -3.02 -17.49
CA GLU A 99 5.79 -4.23 -17.82
C GLU A 99 5.35 -4.94 -16.53
N ALA A 100 4.31 -5.75 -16.62
CA ALA A 100 3.80 -6.52 -15.49
C ALA A 100 3.43 -7.95 -15.92
N CYS A 101 3.51 -8.90 -15.00
CA CYS A 101 3.05 -10.27 -15.22
C CYS A 101 2.41 -10.90 -13.97
N ALA A 102 1.62 -11.93 -14.22
CA ALA A 102 1.00 -12.76 -13.20
C ALA A 102 1.65 -14.16 -13.22
N ALA A 103 2.09 -14.64 -12.06
CA ALA A 103 2.66 -15.97 -11.92
C ALA A 103 2.07 -16.70 -10.71
N VAL A 104 1.90 -18.01 -10.85
CA VAL A 104 1.45 -18.89 -9.77
C VAL A 104 2.68 -19.43 -9.02
N GLY A 105 2.58 -19.54 -7.70
CA GLY A 105 3.68 -20.04 -6.86
C GLY A 105 4.77 -18.99 -6.62
N TYR A 106 6.02 -19.44 -6.57
CA TYR A 106 7.19 -18.62 -6.23
C TYR A 106 8.34 -18.80 -7.23
N PRO A 107 8.13 -18.47 -8.52
CA PRO A 107 9.18 -18.59 -9.52
C PRO A 107 10.38 -17.67 -9.23
N SER A 108 11.55 -18.04 -9.72
CA SER A 108 12.69 -17.12 -9.81
C SER A 108 12.46 -16.08 -10.92
N ALA A 109 13.28 -15.02 -10.95
CA ALA A 109 13.08 -13.92 -11.89
C ALA A 109 13.21 -14.34 -13.37
N ASP A 110 14.05 -15.33 -13.67
CA ASP A 110 14.28 -15.87 -15.01
C ASP A 110 13.18 -16.84 -15.48
N GLU A 111 12.36 -17.36 -14.58
CA GLU A 111 11.20 -18.21 -14.88
C GLU A 111 9.94 -17.39 -15.24
N LEU A 112 9.96 -16.07 -15.01
CA LEU A 112 8.82 -15.19 -15.26
C LEU A 112 8.61 -14.94 -16.76
N THR A 113 7.39 -15.25 -17.23
CA THR A 113 6.95 -15.06 -18.62
C THR A 113 5.65 -14.26 -18.69
N GLY A 114 5.15 -13.98 -19.90
CA GLY A 114 3.85 -13.32 -20.08
C GLY A 114 3.81 -11.85 -19.68
N TRP A 115 4.92 -11.13 -19.88
CA TRP A 115 5.03 -9.69 -19.62
C TRP A 115 4.10 -8.88 -20.53
N GLU A 116 3.31 -8.01 -19.93
CA GLU A 116 2.41 -7.06 -20.59
C GLU A 116 2.85 -5.63 -20.28
N THR A 117 2.93 -4.78 -21.29
CA THR A 117 3.28 -3.36 -21.11
C THR A 117 2.17 -2.62 -20.40
N VAL A 118 2.43 -2.18 -19.17
CA VAL A 118 1.48 -1.36 -18.38
C VAL A 118 1.77 0.13 -18.50
N VAL A 119 3.03 0.51 -18.72
CA VAL A 119 3.46 1.85 -19.10
C VAL A 119 4.31 1.73 -20.37
N PRO A 120 3.81 2.19 -21.53
CA PRO A 120 4.59 2.26 -22.75
C PRO A 120 5.85 3.10 -22.57
N ARG A 121 6.83 2.92 -23.48
CA ARG A 121 8.05 3.74 -23.47
C ARG A 121 7.70 5.22 -23.42
N ALA A 122 8.14 5.88 -22.37
CA ALA A 122 7.76 7.26 -22.06
C ALA A 122 8.96 8.06 -21.54
N PRO A 123 9.02 9.37 -21.81
CA PRO A 123 10.09 10.22 -21.33
C PRO A 123 10.02 10.43 -19.82
N LEU A 124 11.17 10.64 -19.21
CA LEU A 124 11.31 11.02 -17.81
C LEU A 124 11.92 12.42 -17.70
N SER A 125 11.53 13.12 -16.65
CA SER A 125 12.21 14.33 -16.19
C SER A 125 13.05 14.00 -14.96
N GLY A 126 14.22 14.64 -14.82
CA GLY A 126 15.07 14.51 -13.64
C GLY A 126 14.48 15.22 -12.43
N ASP A 127 14.86 14.77 -11.23
CA ASP A 127 14.37 15.31 -9.96
C ASP A 127 12.83 15.44 -9.90
N THR A 128 12.13 14.46 -10.45
CA THR A 128 10.69 14.52 -10.69
C THR A 128 10.02 13.20 -10.34
N ARG A 129 8.84 13.29 -9.74
CA ARG A 129 7.90 12.16 -9.68
C ARG A 129 7.22 12.03 -11.03
N ASN A 130 7.69 11.14 -11.89
CA ASN A 130 7.09 10.93 -13.21
C ASN A 130 5.89 9.99 -13.06
N LEU A 131 4.69 10.52 -13.35
CA LEU A 131 3.42 9.87 -13.09
C LEU A 131 2.83 9.28 -14.37
N PHE A 132 2.48 7.98 -14.34
CA PHE A 132 1.91 7.27 -15.48
C PHE A 132 0.63 6.53 -15.10
N GLU A 133 -0.39 6.62 -15.96
CA GLU A 133 -1.57 5.75 -15.90
C GLU A 133 -1.19 4.35 -16.38
N ALA A 134 -1.61 3.33 -15.64
CA ALA A 134 -1.46 1.95 -16.09
C ALA A 134 -2.66 1.53 -16.93
N ALA A 135 -2.39 0.99 -18.11
CA ALA A 135 -3.43 0.61 -19.07
C ALA A 135 -3.84 -0.87 -18.93
N SER A 136 -4.30 -1.31 -17.76
CA SER A 136 -4.74 -2.70 -17.58
C SER A 136 -5.70 -2.89 -16.39
N ASP A 137 -6.70 -3.75 -16.58
CA ASP A 137 -7.61 -4.22 -15.51
C ASP A 137 -7.19 -5.57 -14.92
N ARG A 138 -6.07 -6.12 -15.40
CA ARG A 138 -5.56 -7.43 -14.99
C ARG A 138 -4.90 -7.38 -13.61
N ARG A 139 -4.91 -8.52 -12.92
CA ARG A 139 -4.23 -8.73 -11.66
C ARG A 139 -2.79 -9.16 -11.94
N TYR A 140 -1.85 -8.42 -11.37
CA TYR A 140 -0.42 -8.68 -11.48
C TYR A 140 0.20 -9.09 -10.17
N THR A 141 1.34 -9.77 -10.27
CA THR A 141 2.15 -10.25 -9.13
C THR A 141 3.59 -9.72 -9.19
N HIS A 142 4.03 -9.34 -10.38
CA HIS A 142 5.38 -8.85 -10.64
C HIS A 142 5.33 -7.67 -11.61
N VAL A 143 6.32 -6.78 -11.49
CA VAL A 143 6.58 -5.70 -12.45
C VAL A 143 8.04 -5.71 -12.87
N ARG A 144 8.32 -5.23 -14.08
CA ARG A 144 9.65 -4.97 -14.60
C ARG A 144 9.74 -3.50 -14.98
N LEU A 145 10.66 -2.80 -14.34
CA LEU A 145 11.08 -1.46 -14.77
C LEU A 145 12.25 -1.62 -15.71
N THR A 146 12.16 -1.03 -16.91
CA THR A 146 13.27 -0.89 -17.85
C THR A 146 13.54 0.59 -18.05
N ILE A 147 14.81 0.99 -17.86
CA ILE A 147 15.30 2.35 -18.10
C ILE A 147 16.14 2.36 -19.36
N HIS A 148 16.00 3.41 -20.16
CA HIS A 148 16.63 3.50 -21.47
C HIS A 148 17.66 4.63 -21.52
N PRO A 149 18.94 4.37 -21.84
CA PRO A 149 19.62 3.08 -21.78
C PRO A 149 20.12 2.72 -20.37
N ASP A 150 20.36 3.72 -19.53
CA ASP A 150 20.95 3.63 -18.19
C ASP A 150 20.62 4.91 -17.38
N GLY A 151 20.99 4.93 -16.10
CA GLY A 151 20.79 6.07 -15.21
C GLY A 151 20.33 5.66 -13.81
N GLY A 152 19.81 6.64 -13.07
CA GLY A 152 19.32 6.47 -11.71
C GLY A 152 17.84 6.78 -11.51
N VAL A 153 17.20 5.95 -10.69
CA VAL A 153 15.80 6.08 -10.26
C VAL A 153 15.76 5.96 -8.74
N ALA A 154 15.21 6.97 -8.07
CA ALA A 154 15.14 7.02 -6.62
C ALA A 154 14.11 6.03 -6.07
N ARG A 155 12.89 6.02 -6.63
CA ARG A 155 11.80 5.11 -6.24
C ARG A 155 10.98 4.66 -7.43
N LEU A 156 10.46 3.44 -7.33
CA LEU A 156 9.34 2.95 -8.11
C LEU A 156 8.14 2.79 -7.16
N ARG A 157 7.01 3.42 -7.49
CA ARG A 157 5.73 3.18 -6.82
C ARG A 157 4.76 2.55 -7.80
N VAL A 158 4.09 1.49 -7.37
CA VAL A 158 3.09 0.78 -8.17
C VAL A 158 1.77 0.89 -7.44
N HIS A 159 1.00 1.92 -7.75
CA HIS A 159 -0.26 2.21 -7.10
C HIS A 159 -1.40 1.38 -7.70
N GLY A 160 -2.16 0.70 -6.84
CA GLY A 160 -3.21 -0.18 -7.31
C GLY A 160 -4.13 -0.72 -6.23
N GLU A 161 -5.00 -1.63 -6.64
CA GLU A 161 -5.99 -2.26 -5.78
C GLU A 161 -5.55 -3.69 -5.44
N PRO A 162 -5.26 -4.01 -4.17
CA PRO A 162 -4.94 -5.37 -3.78
C PRO A 162 -6.09 -6.33 -4.08
N VAL A 163 -5.75 -7.49 -4.64
CA VAL A 163 -6.67 -8.60 -4.91
C VAL A 163 -6.05 -9.89 -4.37
N ALA A 164 -6.53 -10.30 -3.21
CA ALA A 164 -6.09 -11.52 -2.56
C ALA A 164 -6.51 -12.76 -3.36
N ASP A 165 -5.70 -13.81 -3.25
CA ASP A 165 -6.04 -15.12 -3.82
C ASP A 165 -7.02 -15.84 -2.88
N PRO A 166 -8.27 -16.13 -3.31
CA PRO A 166 -9.24 -16.84 -2.49
C PRO A 166 -8.75 -18.21 -2.00
N ALA A 167 -7.84 -18.87 -2.73
CA ALA A 167 -7.29 -20.16 -2.31
C ALA A 167 -6.36 -20.08 -1.10
N LEU A 168 -5.89 -18.87 -0.76
CA LEU A 168 -5.01 -18.61 0.39
C LEU A 168 -5.76 -18.01 1.58
N LEU A 169 -7.09 -17.95 1.52
CA LEU A 169 -7.93 -17.36 2.55
C LEU A 169 -8.86 -18.41 3.18
N ASP A 170 -9.10 -18.27 4.48
CA ASP A 170 -10.19 -18.96 5.15
C ASP A 170 -11.42 -18.03 5.19
N PRO A 171 -12.43 -18.21 4.33
CA PRO A 171 -13.56 -17.29 4.24
C PRO A 171 -14.34 -17.17 5.56
N ASP A 172 -14.21 -18.13 6.47
CA ASP A 172 -14.85 -18.07 7.78
C ASP A 172 -14.00 -17.34 8.83
N ALA A 173 -12.73 -17.03 8.58
CA ALA A 173 -11.83 -16.43 9.55
C ALA A 173 -10.80 -15.47 8.91
N LEU A 174 -11.27 -14.26 8.60
CA LEU A 174 -10.51 -13.20 7.97
C LEU A 174 -10.36 -11.98 8.88
N ASP A 175 -9.31 -11.18 8.68
CA ASP A 175 -9.42 -9.73 8.92
C ASP A 175 -10.06 -9.08 7.69
N LEU A 176 -11.34 -8.71 7.81
CA LEU A 176 -12.12 -8.12 6.72
C LEU A 176 -11.66 -6.70 6.37
N ALA A 177 -10.95 -6.02 7.27
CA ALA A 177 -10.40 -4.69 7.03
C ALA A 177 -9.00 -4.73 6.41
N ALA A 178 -8.30 -5.87 6.44
CA ALA A 178 -6.91 -5.94 6.04
C ALA A 178 -6.70 -5.47 4.59
N LEU A 179 -5.72 -4.59 4.40
CA LEU A 179 -5.31 -4.12 3.08
C LEU A 179 -4.90 -5.29 2.17
N ALA A 180 -4.20 -6.28 2.75
CA ALA A 180 -3.77 -7.47 2.03
C ALA A 180 -4.93 -8.35 1.54
N ASN A 181 -6.10 -8.25 2.19
CA ASN A 181 -7.33 -8.93 1.77
C ASN A 181 -8.17 -8.08 0.79
N GLY A 182 -7.76 -6.83 0.53
CA GLY A 182 -8.48 -5.88 -0.34
C GLY A 182 -9.36 -4.87 0.41
N GLY A 183 -9.24 -4.77 1.74
CA GLY A 183 -9.86 -3.69 2.51
C GLY A 183 -9.21 -2.34 2.23
N ARG A 184 -9.97 -1.25 2.36
CA ARG A 184 -9.52 0.09 1.95
C ARG A 184 -10.12 1.20 2.81
N ILE A 185 -9.35 2.24 3.11
CA ILE A 185 -9.90 3.50 3.59
C ILE A 185 -10.46 4.30 2.40
N THR A 186 -11.76 4.57 2.40
CA THR A 186 -12.41 5.33 1.33
C THR A 186 -12.56 6.80 1.67
N ASP A 187 -12.61 7.15 2.95
CA ASP A 187 -12.68 8.55 3.40
C ASP A 187 -12.22 8.70 4.86
N CYS A 188 -11.91 9.94 5.29
CA CYS A 188 -11.56 10.25 6.67
C CYS A 188 -11.71 11.75 6.99
N SER A 189 -11.87 12.09 8.27
CA SER A 189 -11.96 13.49 8.71
C SER A 189 -10.66 14.28 8.60
N ASN A 190 -9.51 13.61 8.72
CA ASN A 190 -8.21 14.26 8.87
C ASN A 190 -7.06 13.37 8.36
N LYS A 191 -6.16 13.97 7.55
CA LYS A 191 -4.96 13.32 6.98
C LYS A 191 -3.65 14.05 7.37
N PHE A 192 -3.65 14.83 8.45
CA PHE A 192 -2.61 15.84 8.69
C PHE A 192 -1.22 15.26 8.99
N TYR A 193 -1.12 14.25 9.88
CA TYR A 193 0.19 13.73 10.33
C TYR A 193 0.59 12.41 9.65
N SER A 194 -0.35 11.53 9.33
CA SER A 194 -0.03 10.27 8.66
C SER A 194 -1.20 9.73 7.82
N ASN A 195 -0.87 8.85 6.87
CA ASN A 195 -1.84 8.25 5.96
C ASN A 195 -2.77 7.26 6.72
N PRO A 196 -4.10 7.40 6.66
CA PRO A 196 -5.04 6.47 7.31
C PRO A 196 -4.93 5.01 6.84
N ASP A 197 -4.41 4.73 5.64
CA ASP A 197 -4.16 3.36 5.15
C ASP A 197 -3.25 2.54 6.08
N ASN A 198 -2.45 3.23 6.90
CA ASN A 198 -1.63 2.65 7.95
C ASN A 198 -2.43 1.77 8.92
N LEU A 199 -3.70 2.10 9.17
CA LEU A 199 -4.58 1.30 10.04
C LEU A 199 -4.76 -0.13 9.53
N LEU A 200 -4.77 -0.30 8.20
CA LEU A 200 -5.09 -1.56 7.53
C LEU A 200 -3.84 -2.34 7.10
N ALA A 201 -2.66 -1.73 7.25
CA ALA A 201 -1.37 -2.31 6.88
C ALA A 201 -1.14 -3.66 7.59
N PRO A 202 -0.43 -4.63 6.98
CA PRO A 202 -0.12 -5.91 7.62
C PRO A 202 0.78 -5.74 8.85
N GLY A 203 0.76 -6.76 9.72
CA GLY A 203 1.59 -6.81 10.91
C GLY A 203 1.25 -5.76 11.98
N GLN A 204 2.11 -5.67 12.99
CA GLN A 204 2.05 -4.65 14.03
C GLN A 204 2.83 -3.42 13.59
N ALA A 205 2.48 -2.25 14.13
CA ALA A 205 3.31 -1.06 13.98
C ALA A 205 4.62 -1.25 14.76
N THR A 206 5.76 -0.89 14.15
CA THR A 206 7.06 -0.90 14.81
C THR A 206 7.39 0.44 15.47
N VAL A 207 6.79 1.52 14.97
CA VAL A 207 6.92 2.90 15.48
C VAL A 207 5.60 3.65 15.29
N MET A 208 5.41 4.76 16.02
CA MET A 208 4.18 5.58 15.98
C MET A 208 3.84 6.08 14.56
N GLY A 209 4.85 6.44 13.76
CA GLY A 209 4.68 6.92 12.38
C GLY A 209 4.10 5.88 11.41
N GLU A 210 4.02 4.61 11.81
CA GLU A 210 3.34 3.57 11.04
C GLU A 210 1.84 3.45 11.34
N GLY A 211 1.27 4.29 12.22
CA GLY A 211 -0.17 4.39 12.50
C GLY A 211 -0.84 5.58 11.81
N TRP A 212 -2.13 5.79 12.08
CA TRP A 212 -2.88 6.99 11.71
C TRP A 212 -2.91 7.97 12.89
N GLU A 213 -2.55 9.23 12.67
CA GLU A 213 -2.56 10.29 13.68
C GLU A 213 -3.24 11.55 13.12
N THR A 214 -4.10 12.16 13.93
CA THR A 214 -4.85 13.36 13.57
C THR A 214 -4.37 14.61 14.28
N ALA A 215 -4.77 15.77 13.75
CA ALA A 215 -4.52 17.04 14.41
C ALA A 215 -5.33 17.17 15.71
N ARG A 216 -4.71 17.77 16.74
CA ARG A 216 -5.41 18.07 18.01
C ARG A 216 -6.63 18.93 17.75
N ARG A 217 -7.80 18.47 18.20
CA ARG A 217 -9.04 19.23 18.09
C ARG A 217 -9.22 20.18 19.26
N ARG A 218 -10.00 21.21 18.99
CA ARG A 218 -10.41 22.26 19.94
C ARG A 218 -11.91 22.55 19.86
N ASP A 219 -12.62 21.82 19.00
CA ASP A 219 -14.07 21.86 18.84
C ASP A 219 -14.72 20.69 19.60
N SER A 220 -16.04 20.54 19.48
CA SER A 220 -16.79 19.44 20.09
C SER A 220 -16.95 18.22 19.18
N GLY A 221 -16.21 18.16 18.06
CA GLY A 221 -16.32 17.09 17.07
C GLY A 221 -15.46 15.88 17.43
N ASN A 222 -15.34 14.97 16.46
CA ASN A 222 -14.50 13.78 16.56
C ASN A 222 -13.84 13.44 15.22
N ASP A 223 -12.73 12.71 15.27
CA ASP A 223 -12.11 12.19 14.05
C ASP A 223 -12.62 10.81 13.69
N TRP A 224 -12.60 10.51 12.39
CA TRP A 224 -13.14 9.25 11.88
C TRP A 224 -12.45 8.80 10.59
N VAL A 225 -12.51 7.49 10.34
CA VAL A 225 -12.17 6.86 9.06
C VAL A 225 -13.32 5.99 8.58
N LEU A 226 -13.53 5.96 7.27
CA LEU A 226 -14.47 5.09 6.58
C LEU A 226 -13.70 3.98 5.88
N VAL A 227 -14.04 2.75 6.21
CA VAL A 227 -13.41 1.53 5.73
C VAL A 227 -14.39 0.78 4.83
N ARG A 228 -13.99 0.52 3.60
CA ARG A 228 -14.59 -0.54 2.77
C ARG A 228 -13.89 -1.85 3.09
N LEU A 229 -14.66 -2.86 3.46
CA LEU A 229 -14.12 -4.19 3.73
C LEU A 229 -13.69 -4.89 2.43
N ALA A 230 -12.83 -5.89 2.57
CA ALA A 230 -12.38 -6.74 1.47
C ALA A 230 -13.54 -7.27 0.60
N ALA A 231 -14.60 -7.70 1.28
CA ALA A 231 -15.91 -8.01 0.74
C ALA A 231 -16.94 -8.00 1.88
N GLU A 232 -18.22 -8.19 1.57
CA GLU A 232 -19.28 -8.27 2.58
C GLU A 232 -19.03 -9.42 3.55
N GLY A 233 -19.16 -9.14 4.86
CA GLY A 233 -18.94 -10.14 5.89
C GLY A 233 -19.64 -9.82 7.20
N VAL A 234 -19.58 -10.76 8.13
CA VAL A 234 -20.04 -10.62 9.51
C VAL A 234 -18.83 -10.55 10.42
N ILE A 235 -18.65 -9.39 11.06
CA ILE A 235 -17.56 -9.15 12.00
C ILE A 235 -17.93 -9.81 13.34
N ARG A 236 -17.01 -10.59 13.90
CA ARG A 236 -17.17 -11.26 15.21
C ARG A 236 -16.51 -10.48 16.33
N PHE A 237 -15.32 -9.93 16.09
CA PHE A 237 -14.64 -9.04 17.03
C PHE A 237 -13.78 -8.01 16.32
N ALA A 238 -13.66 -6.84 16.91
CA ALA A 238 -12.78 -5.78 16.46
C ALA A 238 -11.52 -5.73 17.32
N GLU A 239 -10.38 -5.44 16.70
CA GLU A 239 -9.16 -5.04 17.38
C GLU A 239 -8.88 -3.56 17.13
N LEU A 240 -8.87 -2.78 18.21
CA LEU A 240 -8.55 -1.36 18.23
C LEU A 240 -7.17 -1.19 18.88
N ASP A 241 -6.15 -0.94 18.06
CA ASP A 241 -4.76 -0.92 18.51
C ASP A 241 -4.23 0.50 18.63
N THR A 242 -3.81 0.90 19.84
CA THR A 242 -3.17 2.18 20.14
C THR A 242 -1.67 2.03 20.45
N THR A 243 -1.04 0.90 20.10
CA THR A 243 0.40 0.66 20.31
C THR A 243 1.23 1.84 19.78
N HIS A 244 2.24 2.25 20.56
CA HIS A 244 3.10 3.42 20.38
C HIS A 244 2.46 4.79 20.65
N PHE A 245 1.13 4.91 20.74
CA PHE A 245 0.43 6.16 21.07
C PHE A 245 0.29 6.31 22.58
N LYS A 246 1.36 6.78 23.23
CA LYS A 246 1.45 6.87 24.71
C LYS A 246 0.82 8.13 25.30
N GLY A 247 1.01 9.27 24.61
CA GLY A 247 0.54 10.57 25.07
C GLY A 247 -0.61 11.15 24.23
N ASN A 248 -0.91 10.52 23.09
CA ASN A 248 -1.82 11.00 22.06
C ASN A 248 -2.77 9.89 21.55
N ALA A 249 -2.94 8.79 22.28
CA ALA A 249 -4.02 7.85 21.98
C ALA A 249 -5.38 8.53 22.22
N PRO A 250 -6.41 8.20 21.42
CA PRO A 250 -7.77 8.66 21.67
C PRO A 250 -8.28 8.09 23.00
N GLY A 251 -9.13 8.85 23.68
CA GLY A 251 -9.72 8.41 24.95
C GLY A 251 -10.83 7.37 24.75
N TRP A 252 -11.53 7.44 23.61
CA TRP A 252 -12.65 6.56 23.28
C TRP A 252 -12.69 6.25 21.78
N ALA A 253 -13.32 5.14 21.43
CA ALA A 253 -13.66 4.82 20.05
C ALA A 253 -15.05 4.19 19.94
N GLN A 254 -15.63 4.26 18.75
CA GLN A 254 -16.91 3.66 18.40
C GLN A 254 -16.80 3.04 16.99
N LEU A 255 -17.53 1.94 16.74
CA LEU A 255 -17.68 1.37 15.41
C LEU A 255 -19.15 1.36 15.00
N THR A 256 -19.41 1.79 13.77
CA THR A 256 -20.68 1.60 13.07
C THR A 256 -20.44 0.87 11.76
N GLY A 257 -21.44 0.14 11.28
CA GLY A 257 -21.35 -0.62 10.03
C GLY A 257 -22.57 -0.45 9.15
N ALA A 258 -22.41 -0.73 7.87
CA ALA A 258 -23.49 -0.71 6.89
C ALA A 258 -23.28 -1.78 5.80
N ALA A 259 -24.38 -2.31 5.27
CA ALA A 259 -24.37 -3.25 4.14
C ALA A 259 -24.02 -2.56 2.81
N ASP A 260 -24.27 -1.26 2.72
CA ASP A 260 -23.89 -0.37 1.61
C ASP A 260 -23.52 1.01 2.19
N VAL A 261 -22.58 1.73 1.58
CA VAL A 261 -22.10 3.02 2.09
C VAL A 261 -23.19 4.09 2.16
N ASP A 262 -24.13 4.06 1.21
CA ASP A 262 -25.27 4.98 1.12
C ASP A 262 -26.49 4.45 1.90
N GLY A 263 -26.36 3.27 2.50
CA GLY A 263 -27.40 2.59 3.26
C GLY A 263 -27.49 3.04 4.73
N PRO A 264 -28.40 2.41 5.50
CA PRO A 264 -28.53 2.69 6.92
C PRO A 264 -27.32 2.15 7.70
N TRP A 265 -26.74 3.01 8.54
CA TRP A 265 -25.65 2.68 9.44
C TRP A 265 -26.18 2.22 10.80
N PHE A 266 -25.59 1.18 11.38
CA PHE A 266 -25.97 0.63 12.67
C PHE A 266 -24.74 0.41 13.58
N PRO A 267 -24.90 0.45 14.92
CA PRO A 267 -23.79 0.27 15.85
C PRO A 267 -23.24 -1.16 15.79
N LEU A 268 -21.91 -1.27 15.76
CA LEU A 268 -21.16 -2.54 15.91
C LEU A 268 -20.46 -2.62 17.27
N LEU A 269 -19.92 -1.49 17.72
CA LEU A 269 -19.29 -1.31 19.02
C LEU A 269 -19.71 0.06 19.56
N ASP A 270 -20.39 0.08 20.70
CA ASP A 270 -20.73 1.33 21.39
C ASP A 270 -19.47 2.09 21.81
N ARG A 271 -19.61 3.39 22.08
CA ARG A 271 -18.50 4.25 22.49
C ARG A 271 -17.80 3.67 23.74
N THR A 272 -16.59 3.17 23.53
CA THR A 272 -15.83 2.40 24.52
C THR A 272 -14.50 3.07 24.83
N ARG A 273 -14.09 3.02 26.10
CA ARG A 273 -12.86 3.64 26.57
C ARG A 273 -11.65 2.89 26.04
N LEU A 274 -10.64 3.62 25.60
CA LEU A 274 -9.34 3.07 25.21
C LEU A 274 -8.26 3.43 26.24
N GLN A 275 -7.20 2.64 26.25
CA GLN A 275 -5.96 2.88 26.97
C GLN A 275 -4.84 3.25 25.99
N PRO A 276 -3.88 4.11 26.37
CA PRO A 276 -2.68 4.34 25.58
C PRO A 276 -1.86 3.06 25.42
N ASP A 277 -1.14 2.94 24.30
CA ASP A 277 -0.17 1.87 24.05
C ASP A 277 -0.73 0.44 24.28
N THR A 278 -1.96 0.20 23.82
CA THR A 278 -2.71 -1.03 24.16
C THR A 278 -3.48 -1.58 22.96
N ARG A 279 -3.45 -2.90 22.81
CA ARG A 279 -4.33 -3.64 21.89
C ARG A 279 -5.62 -4.01 22.58
N HIS A 280 -6.74 -3.45 22.11
CA HIS A 280 -8.06 -3.72 22.65
C HIS A 280 -8.81 -4.68 21.73
N ARG A 281 -9.40 -5.74 22.28
CA ARG A 281 -10.21 -6.68 21.52
C ARG A 281 -11.62 -6.70 22.08
N PHE A 282 -12.60 -6.42 21.24
CA PHE A 282 -13.99 -6.33 21.63
C PHE A 282 -14.83 -7.26 20.76
N PRO A 283 -15.65 -8.16 21.34
CA PRO A 283 -16.71 -8.78 20.58
C PRO A 283 -17.62 -7.68 20.04
N VAL A 284 -18.06 -7.83 18.79
CA VAL A 284 -19.01 -6.90 18.17
C VAL A 284 -20.30 -7.63 17.87
N ALA A 285 -21.40 -6.90 17.90
CA ALA A 285 -22.70 -7.40 17.50
C ALA A 285 -23.09 -6.76 16.17
N GLY A 286 -23.69 -7.51 15.27
CA GLY A 286 -24.10 -6.96 13.98
C GLY A 286 -24.49 -8.01 12.96
N GLY A 287 -25.17 -7.54 11.91
CA GLY A 287 -25.42 -8.32 10.71
C GLY A 287 -24.30 -8.16 9.68
N PRO A 288 -24.52 -8.65 8.45
CA PRO A 288 -23.63 -8.43 7.33
C PRO A 288 -23.34 -6.95 7.07
N VAL A 289 -22.07 -6.63 6.82
CA VAL A 289 -21.59 -5.29 6.49
C VAL A 289 -20.58 -5.36 5.34
N SER A 290 -20.54 -4.32 4.52
CA SER A 290 -19.49 -4.09 3.52
C SER A 290 -18.65 -2.86 3.84
N HIS A 291 -19.15 -1.97 4.71
CA HIS A 291 -18.47 -0.76 5.15
C HIS A 291 -18.53 -0.64 6.68
N VAL A 292 -17.45 -0.09 7.25
CA VAL A 292 -17.34 0.21 8.68
C VAL A 292 -16.76 1.61 8.86
N ARG A 293 -17.30 2.36 9.81
CA ARG A 293 -16.79 3.66 10.21
C ARG A 293 -16.24 3.54 11.62
N LEU A 294 -14.98 3.90 11.78
CA LEU A 294 -14.32 4.03 13.07
C LEU A 294 -14.31 5.51 13.44
N ASP A 295 -14.94 5.83 14.56
CA ASP A 295 -14.89 7.13 15.21
C ASP A 295 -13.93 7.07 16.41
N ILE A 296 -13.03 8.04 16.53
CA ILE A 296 -12.15 8.23 17.69
C ILE A 296 -12.43 9.57 18.35
N TYR A 297 -12.36 9.64 19.69
CA TYR A 297 -12.78 10.83 20.44
C TYR A 297 -11.71 11.34 21.43
N PRO A 298 -11.51 12.66 21.51
CA PRO A 298 -11.93 13.66 20.50
C PRO A 298 -11.08 13.55 19.22
N ASP A 299 -9.82 13.15 19.37
CA ASP A 299 -8.79 13.03 18.34
C ASP A 299 -7.68 12.10 18.87
N GLY A 300 -6.63 11.91 18.09
CA GLY A 300 -5.44 11.19 18.53
C GLY A 300 -4.89 10.29 17.44
N GLY A 301 -4.24 9.20 17.85
CA GLY A 301 -3.72 8.22 16.91
C GLY A 301 -3.90 6.76 17.31
N MET A 302 -3.88 5.93 16.28
CA MET A 302 -4.19 4.51 16.30
C MET A 302 -3.16 3.78 15.42
N ALA A 303 -2.61 2.68 15.93
CA ALA A 303 -1.65 1.86 15.18
C ALA A 303 -2.36 1.03 14.11
N ARG A 304 -3.39 0.26 14.49
CA ARG A 304 -4.11 -0.66 13.58
C ARG A 304 -5.59 -0.73 13.91
N LEU A 305 -6.36 -1.10 12.89
CA LEU A 305 -7.73 -1.57 12.99
C LEU A 305 -7.81 -2.96 12.37
N ARG A 306 -8.31 -3.94 13.14
CA ARG A 306 -8.62 -5.29 12.61
C ARG A 306 -10.09 -5.58 12.82
N LEU A 307 -10.75 -6.14 11.81
CA LEU A 307 -12.16 -6.50 11.86
C LEU A 307 -12.28 -7.98 11.55
N HIS A 308 -12.16 -8.81 12.59
CA HIS A 308 -12.09 -10.25 12.44
C HIS A 308 -13.49 -10.85 12.30
N GLY A 309 -13.70 -11.63 11.26
CA GLY A 309 -15.01 -12.18 10.91
C GLY A 309 -14.95 -13.22 9.80
N GLY A 310 -16.10 -13.50 9.20
CA GLY A 310 -16.21 -14.33 8.01
C GLY A 310 -16.99 -13.62 6.90
N LEU A 311 -16.75 -14.00 5.65
CA LEU A 311 -17.51 -13.53 4.50
C LEU A 311 -18.91 -14.12 4.52
N THR A 312 -19.86 -13.35 3.99
CA THR A 312 -21.13 -13.94 3.57
C THR A 312 -20.93 -14.72 2.27
N ALA A 313 -21.92 -15.53 1.87
CA ALA A 313 -21.88 -16.19 0.56
C ALA A 313 -21.75 -15.18 -0.60
N ALA A 314 -22.39 -14.01 -0.47
CA ALA A 314 -22.29 -12.92 -1.43
C ALA A 314 -20.88 -12.31 -1.43
N GLY A 315 -20.31 -12.04 -0.25
CA GLY A 315 -18.95 -11.54 -0.12
C GLY A 315 -17.90 -12.48 -0.70
N ASN A 316 -18.02 -13.78 -0.45
CA ASN A 316 -17.13 -14.78 -1.01
C ASN A 316 -17.21 -14.83 -2.55
N SER A 317 -18.42 -14.77 -3.10
CA SER A 317 -18.64 -14.75 -4.56
C SER A 317 -18.05 -13.48 -5.19
N ALA A 318 -18.22 -12.32 -4.54
CA ALA A 318 -17.68 -11.05 -5.03
C ALA A 318 -16.14 -11.03 -5.01
N LEU A 319 -15.52 -11.58 -3.96
CA LEU A 319 -14.07 -11.71 -3.87
C LEU A 319 -13.52 -12.63 -4.98
N ALA A 320 -14.14 -13.79 -5.18
CA ALA A 320 -13.77 -14.72 -6.24
C ALA A 320 -13.93 -14.10 -7.64
N ALA A 321 -15.01 -13.35 -7.88
CA ALA A 321 -15.22 -12.65 -9.15
C ALA A 321 -14.14 -11.60 -9.42
N ARG A 322 -13.74 -10.81 -8.41
CA ARG A 322 -12.64 -9.85 -8.52
C ARG A 322 -11.31 -10.52 -8.84
N PHE A 323 -11.04 -11.66 -8.23
CA PHE A 323 -9.83 -12.44 -8.51
C PHE A 323 -9.84 -13.02 -9.94
N ALA A 324 -10.97 -13.53 -10.41
CA ALA A 324 -11.09 -14.12 -11.74
C ALA A 324 -11.12 -13.08 -12.88
N ALA A 325 -11.56 -11.85 -12.60
CA ALA A 325 -11.62 -10.76 -13.57
C ALA A 325 -10.25 -10.15 -13.88
N GLY A 326 -9.27 -10.32 -12.99
CA GLY A 326 -7.92 -9.80 -13.13
C GLY A 326 -6.94 -10.85 -13.64
#